data_AF-A0A7K5GWE1-F1
#
_entry.id   AF-A0A7K5GWE1-F1
#
_cell.length_a   1.000
_cell.length_b   1.000
_cell.length_c   1.000
_cell.angle_alpha   90.00
_cell.angle_beta   90.00
_cell.angle_gamma   90.00
#
_symmetry.space_group_name_H-M   'P 1'
#
loop_
_entity.id
_entity.type
_entity.pdbx_description
1 polymer ?
#
loop_
_entity_poly.entity_id
_entity_poly.type
_entity_poly.pdbx_seq_one_letter_code
_entity_poly.pdbx_strand_id
1 'polypeptide(L)' 'NGEQLRIICQDNKYDFRLQDFQDMKETLIIKPGDEILVECNFQTLDWSDITFLSLFFYLQIFHYF' A
#
# COMPACT_ATOMS: atom_id res chain seq x y z
N ASN A 1 -15.45 -7.07 -13.90
CA ASN A 1 -14.86 -6.57 -15.18
C ASN A 1 -13.53 -5.84 -14.99
N GLY A 2 -12.72 -6.17 -13.96
CA GLY A 2 -11.41 -5.52 -13.78
C GLY A 2 -11.47 -4.00 -13.58
N GLU A 3 -12.62 -3.47 -13.16
CA GLU A 3 -12.82 -2.04 -12.95
C GLU A 3 -12.53 -1.71 -11.49
N GLN A 4 -11.67 -0.72 -11.27
CA GLN A 4 -11.40 -0.21 -9.92
C GLN A 4 -12.56 0.67 -9.47
N LEU A 5 -13.23 0.25 -8.40
CA LEU A 5 -14.42 0.94 -7.89
C LEU A 5 -14.07 2.20 -7.09
N ARG A 6 -13.03 2.14 -6.26
CA ARG A 6 -12.58 3.26 -5.42
C ARG A 6 -11.16 3.09 -4.91
N ILE A 7 -10.60 4.18 -4.41
CA ILE A 7 -9.37 4.19 -3.60
C ILE A 7 -9.80 4.19 -2.12
N ILE A 8 -9.25 3.24 -1.35
CA ILE A 8 -9.57 3.07 0.07
C ILE A 8 -8.67 3.96 0.92
N CYS A 9 -7.37 3.95 0.60
CA CYS A 9 -6.35 4.76 1.26
C CYS A 9 -5.27 5.10 0.24
N GLN A 10 -4.71 6.29 0.36
CA GLN A 10 -3.62 6.76 -0.48
C GLN A 10 -2.74 7.71 0.33
N ASP A 11 -1.46 7.38 0.44
CA ASP A 11 -0.45 8.25 1.00
C ASP A 11 0.60 8.61 -0.07
N ASN A 12 0.47 9.82 -0.62
CA ASN A 12 1.38 10.34 -1.65
C ASN A 12 2.69 10.88 -1.07
N LYS A 13 2.83 10.92 0.26
CA LYS A 13 4.02 11.41 0.96
C LYS A 13 4.51 10.39 1.99
N TYR A 14 4.24 9.11 1.73
CA TYR A 14 4.66 8.02 2.59
C TYR A 14 6.17 8.09 2.83
N ASP A 15 6.55 8.09 4.11
CA ASP A 15 7.93 8.03 4.56
C ASP A 15 8.12 6.71 5.28
N PHE A 16 8.94 5.82 4.72
CA PHE A 16 9.20 4.49 5.28
C PHE A 16 9.76 4.51 6.71
N ARG A 17 10.33 5.66 7.14
CA ARG A 17 10.84 5.85 8.50
C ARG A 17 9.73 6.09 9.52
N LEU A 18 8.54 6.49 9.07
CA LEU A 18 7.37 6.74 9.90
C LEU A 18 6.30 5.68 9.61
N GLN A 19 6.29 4.64 10.43
CA GLN A 19 5.27 3.60 10.39
C GLN A 19 4.24 3.90 11.48
N ASP A 20 3.05 4.32 11.07
CA ASP A 20 1.95 4.64 11.98
C ASP A 20 0.64 4.06 11.45
N PHE A 21 -0.30 3.81 12.36
CA PHE A 21 -1.65 3.42 11.99
C PHE A 21 -2.46 4.68 11.67
N GLN A 22 -3.01 4.75 10.46
CA GLN A 22 -3.90 5.83 10.09
C GLN A 22 -5.34 5.32 10.03
N ASP A 23 -6.22 6.00 10.76
CA ASP A 23 -7.65 5.70 10.71
C ASP A 23 -8.21 5.98 9.30
N MET A 24 -9.04 5.05 8.83
CA MET A 24 -9.77 5.24 7.58
C MET A 24 -10.78 6.37 7.75
N LYS A 25 -10.84 7.28 6.77
CA LYS A 25 -11.80 8.40 6.78
C LYS A 25 -13.25 7.92 6.80
N GLU A 26 -13.51 6.76 6.21
CA GLU A 26 -14.83 6.16 6.12
C GLU A 26 -14.74 4.65 6.40
N THR A 27 -15.79 4.11 7.02
CA THR A 27 -15.89 2.66 7.23
C THR A 27 -16.12 1.94 5.91
N LEU A 28 -15.27 0.96 5.62
CA LEU A 28 -15.33 0.13 4.44
C LEU A 28 -15.94 -1.24 4.77
N ILE A 29 -16.98 -1.66 4.06
CA ILE A 29 -17.43 -3.06 4.11
C ILE A 29 -16.85 -3.77 2.90
N ILE A 30 -16.01 -4.77 3.15
CA ILE A 30 -15.46 -5.67 2.13
C ILE A 30 -16.25 -6.97 2.18
N LYS A 31 -16.82 -7.38 1.04
CA LYS A 31 -17.62 -8.60 0.93
C LYS A 31 -16.80 -9.73 0.31
N PRO A 32 -17.16 -11.00 0.58
CA PRO A 32 -16.57 -12.12 -0.15
C PRO A 32 -16.72 -11.93 -1.66
N GLY A 33 -15.61 -12.07 -2.39
CA GLY A 33 -15.54 -11.85 -3.84
C GLY A 33 -15.07 -10.45 -4.25
N ASP A 34 -14.95 -9.51 -3.31
CA ASP A 34 -14.28 -8.24 -3.59
C ASP A 34 -12.76 -8.45 -3.71
N GLU A 35 -12.13 -7.69 -4.60
CA GLU A 35 -10.68 -7.69 -4.82
C GLU A 35 -10.07 -6.41 -4.24
N ILE A 36 -9.00 -6.56 -3.46
CA ILE A 36 -8.23 -5.43 -2.92
C ILE A 36 -6.90 -5.38 -3.67
N LEU A 37 -6.65 -4.24 -4.32
CA LEU A 37 -5.40 -3.96 -4.99
C LEU A 37 -4.58 -2.97 -4.18
N VAL A 38 -3.28 -3.21 -4.14
CA VAL A 38 -2.30 -2.34 -3.47
C VAL A 38 -1.22 -1.98 -4.48
N GLU A 39 -0.95 -0.69 -4.61
CA GLU A 39 0.12 -0.16 -5.44
C GLU A 39 1.12 0.59 -4.57
N CYS A 40 2.41 0.43 -4.87
CA CYS A 40 3.50 1.16 -4.21
C CYS A 40 4.44 1.72 -5.26
N ASN A 41 4.80 3.00 -5.09
CA ASN A 41 5.72 3.69 -5.97
C ASN A 41 7.07 3.84 -5.25
N PHE A 42 8.15 3.33 -5.85
CA PHE A 42 9.50 3.38 -5.29
C PHE A 42 10.41 4.26 -6.15
N GLN A 43 11.22 5.12 -5.52
CA GLN A 43 12.24 5.91 -6.20
C GLN A 43 13.62 5.32 -5.94
N THR A 44 14.31 4.90 -7.00
CA THR A 44 15.67 4.32 -6.93
C THR A 44 16.71 5.17 -7.65
N LEU A 45 16.38 6.43 -7.99
CA LEU A 45 17.24 7.31 -8.79
C LEU A 45 18.62 7.58 -8.15
N ASP A 46 18.69 7.54 -6.83
CA ASP A 46 19.93 7.81 -6.08
C ASP A 46 20.79 6.54 -5.87
N TRP A 47 20.38 5.39 -6.42
CA TRP A 47 20.98 4.09 -6.12
C TRP A 47 21.78 3.60 -7.34
N SER A 48 23.02 3.18 -7.12
CA SER A 48 23.91 2.67 -8.17
C SER A 48 23.58 1.25 -8.63
N ASP A 49 22.83 0.50 -7.81
CA ASP A 49 22.61 -0.92 -7.96
C ASP A 49 21.13 -1.28 -8.08
N ILE A 50 20.85 -2.40 -8.75
CA ILE A 50 19.49 -2.94 -8.86
C ILE A 50 19.01 -3.39 -7.49
N THR A 51 17.83 -2.91 -7.12
CA THR A 51 17.13 -3.34 -5.92
C THR A 51 16.19 -4.48 -6.26
N PHE A 52 16.38 -5.64 -5.63
CA PHE A 52 15.45 -6.75 -5.72
C PHE A 52 14.41 -6.66 -4.58
N LEU A 53 13.16 -7.00 -4.88
CA LEU A 53 12.10 -7.23 -3.89
C LEU A 53 12.52 -8.41 -2.98
N SER A 54 13.19 -8.08 -1.89
CA SER A 54 13.67 -8.97 -0.82
C SER A 54 13.24 -8.36 0.52
N LEU A 55 13.59 -8.99 1.64
CA LEU A 55 13.27 -8.60 3.02
C LEU A 55 13.54 -7.10 3.36
N PHE A 56 14.36 -6.41 2.56
CA PHE A 56 14.65 -4.98 2.69
C PHE A 56 13.51 -4.05 2.22
N PHE A 57 12.56 -4.54 1.42
CA PHE A 57 11.34 -3.84 1.03
C PHE A 57 10.12 -4.64 1.48
N TYR A 58 9.87 -4.63 2.80
CA TYR A 58 8.71 -5.27 3.38
C TYR A 58 7.52 -4.31 3.31
N LEU A 59 6.54 -4.63 2.46
CA LEU A 59 5.25 -3.95 2.45
C LEU A 59 4.32 -4.67 3.44
N GLN A 60 4.12 -4.08 4.62
CA GLN A 60 3.18 -4.59 5.60
C GLN A 60 1.93 -3.72 5.63
N ILE A 61 0.82 -4.25 5.10
CA ILE A 61 -0.50 -3.65 5.28
C ILE A 61 -1.21 -4.45 6.35
N PHE A 62 -1.48 -3.80 7.48
CA PHE A 62 -2.24 -4.38 8.56
C PHE A 62 -3.74 -4.20 8.27
N HIS A 63 -4.43 -5.31 8.04
CA HIS A 63 -5.89 -5.35 8.00
C HIS A 63 -6.38 -6.03 9.28
N TYR A 64 -7.06 -5.28 10.15
CA TYR A 64 -7.70 -5.83 11.34
C TYR A 64 -9.12 -6.29 10.96
N PHE A 65 -9.42 -7.55 11.25
CA PHE A 65 -10.75 -8.17 11.11
C PHE A 65 -11.70 -7.70 12.22
#